data_AF-A0A8T6IZQ7-F1
#
_entry.id   AF-A0A8T6IZQ7-F1
#
_cell.length_a   1.000
_cell.length_b   1.000
_cell.length_c   1.000
_cell.angle_alpha   90.00
_cell.angle_beta   90.00
_cell.angle_gamma   90.00
#
_symmetry.space_group_name_H-M   'P 1'
#
loop_
_entity.id
_entity.type
_entity.pdbx_description
1 polymer ?
#
loop_
_entity_poly.entity_id
_entity_poly.type
_entity_poly.pdbx_seq_one_letter_code
_entity_poly.pdbx_strand_id
1 'polypeptide(L)'
;MRLSWNEVRVRAATFADEWSNAVRETSETHSFYNAFFRVFGVERRSVARYEEHVAKLDNSSGFIDLFWPGVLIVEQKSAGRDLSKAYGQAGEYFDALKERDRPRYILVSDFQTFELHDLDERTEVRSSLKDLPAHVEHFGFILGVQKRTFRDQDPANIKAAELVGRLHDALHAANYRGHDLERFLVRIVFCLFADDTGIFEPRD
;
A
#
# COMPACT_ATOMS: atom_id res chain seq x y z
N MET A 1 10.40 -0.83 15.41
CA MET A 1 9.14 -0.22 15.91
C MET A 1 8.44 0.39 14.71
N ARG A 2 7.16 0.11 14.47
CA ARG A 2 6.42 0.72 13.35
C ARG A 2 6.12 2.18 13.70
N LEU A 3 6.31 3.08 12.73
CA LEU A 3 5.96 4.50 12.90
C LEU A 3 4.44 4.65 13.06
N SER A 4 4.03 5.51 13.97
CA SER A 4 2.65 5.97 14.08
C SER A 4 2.31 6.96 12.96
N TRP A 5 1.02 7.10 12.64
CA TRP A 5 0.57 8.08 11.65
C TRP A 5 0.90 9.52 12.05
N ASN A 6 0.92 9.84 13.34
CA ASN A 6 1.34 11.17 13.80
C ASN A 6 2.81 11.42 13.49
N GLU A 7 3.70 10.46 13.71
CA GLU A 7 5.11 10.59 13.33
C GLU A 7 5.29 10.73 11.82
N VAL A 8 4.52 9.97 11.04
CA VAL A 8 4.55 10.03 9.56
C VAL A 8 4.09 11.40 9.06
N ARG A 9 3.01 11.96 9.62
CA ARG A 9 2.52 13.31 9.26
C ARG A 9 3.54 14.40 9.61
N VAL A 10 4.19 14.32 10.78
CA VAL A 10 5.25 15.25 11.16
C VAL A 10 6.43 15.18 10.18
N ARG A 11 6.88 13.97 9.84
CA ARG A 11 7.97 13.77 8.87
C ARG A 11 7.58 14.27 7.47
N ALA A 12 6.34 14.06 7.06
CA ALA A 12 5.83 14.58 5.78
C ALA A 12 5.83 16.11 5.76
N ALA A 13 5.52 16.77 6.89
CA ALA A 13 5.57 18.22 6.99
C ALA A 13 7.01 18.74 6.88
N THR A 14 7.97 18.09 7.54
CA THR A 14 9.40 18.41 7.40
C THR A 14 9.86 18.22 5.95
N PHE A 15 9.50 17.10 5.32
CA PHE A 15 9.82 16.84 3.92
C PHE A 15 9.22 17.91 2.99
N ALA A 16 7.97 18.30 3.20
CA ALA A 16 7.32 19.33 2.39
C ALA A 16 8.02 20.69 2.50
N ASP A 17 8.49 21.04 3.70
CA ASP A 17 9.24 22.28 3.96
C ASP A 17 10.63 22.25 3.29
N GLU A 18 11.39 21.16 3.49
CA GLU A 18 12.72 20.95 2.91
C GLU A 18 12.72 21.05 1.37
N TRP A 19 11.68 20.54 0.73
CA TRP A 19 11.58 20.45 -0.74
C TRP A 19 10.69 21.54 -1.38
N SER A 20 10.26 22.53 -0.60
CA SER A 20 9.36 23.61 -1.03
C SER A 20 9.87 24.42 -2.24
N ASN A 21 11.19 24.51 -2.43
CA ASN A 21 11.82 25.26 -3.52
C ASN A 21 12.48 24.35 -4.57
N ALA A 22 12.14 23.06 -4.62
CA ALA A 22 12.75 22.13 -5.58
C ALA A 22 12.31 22.43 -7.01
N VAL A 23 13.29 22.70 -7.90
CA VAL A 23 13.03 23.13 -9.30
C VAL A 23 13.79 22.33 -10.38
N ARG A 24 14.88 21.58 -10.06
CA ARG A 24 15.49 20.42 -10.79
C ARG A 24 17.04 20.40 -10.91
N GLU A 25 17.66 19.27 -10.50
CA GLU A 25 18.81 18.55 -11.10
C GLU A 25 18.58 17.01 -11.04
N THR A 26 19.22 16.17 -11.86
CA THR A 26 19.02 14.69 -11.83
C THR A 26 19.38 14.07 -10.47
N SER A 27 20.40 14.61 -9.82
CA SER A 27 20.79 14.29 -8.43
C SER A 27 19.69 14.60 -7.40
N GLU A 28 18.87 15.63 -7.67
CA GLU A 28 17.75 16.02 -6.81
C GLU A 28 16.62 14.99 -6.87
N THR A 29 16.32 14.36 -8.02
CA THR A 29 15.27 13.33 -8.10
C THR A 29 15.57 12.14 -7.19
N HIS A 30 16.80 11.61 -7.24
CA HIS A 30 17.20 10.52 -6.36
C HIS A 30 17.17 10.92 -4.88
N SER A 31 17.58 12.15 -4.57
CA SER A 31 17.59 12.66 -3.21
C SER A 31 16.17 12.88 -2.67
N PHE A 32 15.27 13.39 -3.51
CA PHE A 32 13.85 13.60 -3.22
C PHE A 32 13.17 12.30 -2.85
N TYR A 33 13.26 11.26 -3.69
CA TYR A 33 12.62 9.98 -3.40
C TYR A 33 13.29 9.23 -2.25
N ASN A 34 14.60 9.37 -2.04
CA ASN A 34 15.24 8.85 -0.83
C ASN A 34 14.66 9.53 0.43
N ALA A 35 14.44 10.85 0.41
CA ALA A 35 13.83 11.58 1.52
C ALA A 35 12.35 11.23 1.70
N PHE A 36 11.59 11.12 0.60
CA PHE A 36 10.18 10.74 0.61
C PHE A 36 9.96 9.37 1.25
N PHE A 37 10.75 8.35 0.89
CA PHE A 37 10.62 7.02 1.51
C PHE A 37 11.01 7.04 3.01
N ARG A 38 11.94 7.90 3.42
CA ARG A 38 12.32 8.07 4.83
C ARG A 38 11.20 8.67 5.68
N VAL A 39 10.24 9.39 5.09
CA VAL A 39 9.00 9.81 5.78
C VAL A 39 8.29 8.60 6.39
N PHE A 40 8.29 7.47 5.67
CA PHE A 40 7.72 6.20 6.08
C PHE A 40 8.72 5.28 6.80
N GLY A 41 9.92 5.76 7.10
CA GLY A 41 10.96 4.95 7.75
C GLY A 41 11.50 3.80 6.89
N VAL A 42 11.26 3.83 5.58
CA VAL A 42 11.76 2.84 4.64
C VAL A 42 12.97 3.39 3.92
N GLU A 43 14.02 2.57 3.81
CA GLU A 43 15.13 2.90 2.96
C GLU A 43 14.78 2.53 1.52
N ARG A 44 14.59 3.53 0.63
CA ARG A 44 14.19 3.29 -0.77
C ARG A 44 14.99 2.17 -1.45
N ARG A 45 16.30 2.08 -1.21
CA ARG A 45 17.17 1.03 -1.81
C ARG A 45 16.84 -0.41 -1.38
N SER A 46 16.15 -0.62 -0.27
CA SER A 46 15.75 -1.96 0.18
C SER A 46 14.54 -2.51 -0.57
N VAL A 47 13.80 -1.65 -1.30
CA VAL A 47 12.54 -2.00 -1.94
C VAL A 47 12.46 -1.62 -3.42
N ALA A 48 13.16 -0.54 -3.82
CA ALA A 48 13.04 0.06 -5.14
C ALA A 48 14.41 0.39 -5.76
N ARG A 49 14.47 0.30 -7.09
CA ARG A 49 15.64 0.66 -7.90
C ARG A 49 15.35 1.88 -8.77
N TYR A 50 16.38 2.66 -9.04
CA TYR A 50 16.31 3.80 -9.95
C TYR A 50 16.67 3.38 -11.37
N GLU A 51 16.18 4.13 -12.35
CA GLU A 51 16.55 4.04 -13.76
C GLU A 51 16.42 2.61 -14.31
N GLU A 52 15.27 1.96 -14.07
CA GLU A 52 15.03 0.61 -14.57
C GLU A 52 14.85 0.65 -16.09
N HIS A 53 15.68 -0.09 -16.80
CA HIS A 53 15.54 -0.25 -18.24
C HIS A 53 14.35 -1.16 -18.58
N VAL A 54 13.47 -0.65 -19.44
CA VAL A 54 12.32 -1.41 -19.94
C VAL A 54 12.32 -1.37 -21.46
N ALA A 55 12.37 -2.56 -22.06
CA ALA A 55 12.09 -2.74 -23.48
C ALA A 55 10.57 -2.65 -23.69
N LYS A 56 10.12 -1.66 -24.44
CA LYS A 56 8.71 -1.43 -24.72
C LYS A 56 8.22 -2.36 -25.83
N LEU A 57 6.90 -2.47 -25.94
CA LEU A 57 6.23 -3.31 -26.95
C LEU A 57 6.49 -2.84 -28.39
N ASP A 58 6.85 -1.57 -28.58
CA ASP A 58 7.13 -0.96 -29.88
C ASP A 58 8.62 -1.07 -30.32
N ASN A 59 9.39 -1.96 -29.69
CA ASN A 59 10.85 -2.13 -29.87
C ASN A 59 11.69 -0.89 -29.49
N SER A 60 11.09 0.15 -28.90
CA SER A 60 11.85 1.21 -28.24
C SER A 60 12.21 0.80 -26.81
N SER A 61 13.08 1.56 -26.16
CA SER A 61 13.38 1.36 -24.74
C SER A 61 13.29 2.66 -23.99
N GLY A 62 12.86 2.59 -22.74
CA GLY A 62 12.87 3.71 -21.81
C GLY A 62 13.42 3.31 -20.45
N PHE A 63 13.50 4.31 -19.58
CA PHE A 63 13.89 4.13 -18.19
C PHE A 63 12.73 4.57 -17.30
N ILE A 64 12.38 3.72 -16.32
CA ILE A 64 11.50 4.10 -15.22
C ILE A 64 12.35 4.84 -14.18
N ASP A 65 11.94 6.04 -13.77
CA ASP A 65 12.69 6.82 -12.80
C ASP A 65 12.89 6.06 -11.49
N LEU A 66 11.83 5.53 -10.88
CA LEU A 66 11.92 4.61 -9.73
C LEU A 66 10.93 3.45 -9.87
N PHE A 67 11.43 2.24 -9.64
CA PHE A 67 10.64 1.01 -9.76
C PHE A 67 10.75 0.11 -8.53
N TRP A 68 9.60 -0.18 -7.93
CA TRP A 68 9.38 -1.21 -6.91
C TRP A 68 8.50 -2.33 -7.52
N PRO A 69 9.08 -3.50 -7.85
CA PRO A 69 8.35 -4.61 -8.46
C PRO A 69 7.10 -5.00 -7.69
N GLY A 70 5.99 -5.16 -8.41
CA GLY A 70 4.71 -5.55 -7.84
C GLY A 70 4.01 -4.49 -7.00
N VAL A 71 4.63 -3.32 -6.76
CA VAL A 71 4.10 -2.30 -5.85
C VAL A 71 3.98 -0.94 -6.51
N LEU A 72 5.07 -0.35 -7.01
CA LEU A 72 5.08 1.07 -7.40
C LEU A 72 5.96 1.31 -8.63
N ILE A 73 5.41 2.02 -9.62
CA ILE A 73 6.18 2.78 -10.62
C ILE A 73 6.10 4.26 -10.28
N VAL A 74 7.22 4.95 -10.44
CA VAL A 74 7.31 6.40 -10.34
C VAL A 74 7.87 6.96 -11.63
N GLU A 75 7.21 7.98 -12.16
CA GLU A 75 7.71 8.81 -13.25
C GLU A 75 7.77 10.28 -12.79
N GLN A 76 8.95 10.87 -12.90
CA GLN A 76 9.28 12.20 -12.43
C GLN A 76 9.42 13.17 -13.59
N LYS A 77 8.81 14.34 -13.47
CA LYS A 77 9.05 15.48 -14.35
C LYS A 77 9.67 16.64 -13.57
N SER A 78 10.15 17.64 -14.29
CA SER A 78 10.58 18.91 -13.68
C SER A 78 9.37 19.69 -13.18
N ALA A 79 9.57 20.56 -12.20
CA ALA A 79 8.53 21.41 -11.65
C ALA A 79 7.70 22.13 -12.72
N GLY A 80 6.37 22.06 -12.60
CA GLY A 80 5.40 22.70 -13.48
C GLY A 80 5.18 21.99 -14.83
N ARG A 81 5.71 20.78 -15.02
CA ARG A 81 5.50 19.99 -16.25
C ARG A 81 4.22 19.16 -16.18
N ASP A 82 3.74 18.78 -17.36
CA ASP A 82 2.50 18.02 -17.54
C ASP A 82 2.63 16.57 -17.04
N LEU A 83 1.88 16.25 -15.98
CA LEU A 83 1.82 14.93 -15.37
C LEU A 83 1.00 13.92 -16.17
N SER A 84 0.07 14.37 -17.02
CA SER A 84 -0.75 13.47 -17.85
C SER A 84 0.13 12.67 -18.82
N LYS A 85 1.17 13.32 -19.36
CA LYS A 85 2.18 12.65 -20.20
C LYS A 85 3.03 11.67 -19.40
N ALA A 86 3.39 12.03 -18.17
CA ALA A 86 4.12 11.14 -17.28
C ALA A 86 3.31 9.88 -16.96
N TYR A 87 2.00 10.04 -16.73
CA TYR A 87 1.11 8.93 -16.46
C TYR A 87 0.97 7.99 -17.67
N GLY A 88 0.78 8.55 -18.88
CA GLY A 88 0.78 7.76 -20.11
C GLY A 88 2.08 6.95 -20.29
N GLN A 89 3.23 7.56 -20.02
CA GLN A 89 4.54 6.89 -20.09
C GLN A 89 4.68 5.78 -19.04
N ALA A 90 4.21 6.01 -17.80
CA ALA A 90 4.17 4.99 -16.77
C ALA A 90 3.26 3.81 -17.14
N GLY A 91 2.15 4.07 -17.83
CA GLY A 91 1.26 3.06 -18.39
C GLY A 91 1.93 2.17 -19.46
N GLU A 92 2.69 2.77 -20.38
CA GLU A 92 3.47 2.01 -21.36
C GLU A 92 4.49 1.07 -20.70
N TYR A 93 5.13 1.53 -19.62
CA TYR A 93 6.03 0.69 -18.84
C TYR A 93 5.28 -0.44 -18.13
N PHE A 94 4.13 -0.15 -17.52
CA PHE A 94 3.28 -1.16 -16.89
C PHE A 94 2.93 -2.30 -17.86
N ASP A 95 2.53 -1.97 -19.09
CA ASP A 95 2.14 -2.95 -20.10
C ASP A 95 3.32 -3.82 -20.56
N ALA A 96 4.52 -3.24 -20.60
CA ALA A 96 5.76 -3.92 -20.98
C ALA A 96 6.34 -4.82 -19.87
N LEU A 97 5.93 -4.64 -18.61
CA LEU A 97 6.40 -5.45 -17.49
C LEU A 97 5.79 -6.85 -17.47
N LYS A 98 6.57 -7.81 -16.96
CA LYS A 98 6.10 -9.16 -16.65
C LYS A 98 4.99 -9.09 -15.62
N GLU A 99 3.99 -9.96 -15.73
CA GLU A 99 2.80 -9.97 -14.87
C GLU A 99 3.13 -9.91 -13.37
N ARG A 100 4.11 -10.71 -12.91
CA ARG A 100 4.57 -10.74 -11.51
C ARG A 100 5.18 -9.42 -11.01
N ASP A 101 5.67 -8.58 -11.93
CA ASP A 101 6.40 -7.36 -11.64
C ASP A 101 5.51 -6.12 -11.82
N ARG A 102 4.28 -6.28 -12.36
CA ARG A 102 3.32 -5.19 -12.58
C ARG A 102 2.91 -4.55 -11.25
N PRO A 103 3.13 -3.24 -11.08
CA PRO A 103 2.82 -2.56 -9.82
C PRO A 103 1.31 -2.37 -9.62
N ARG A 104 0.88 -2.31 -8.36
CA ARG A 104 -0.46 -1.82 -8.01
C ARG A 104 -0.58 -0.30 -8.17
N TYR A 105 0.49 0.43 -7.85
CA TYR A 105 0.49 1.89 -7.79
C TYR A 105 1.31 2.50 -8.92
N ILE A 106 0.80 3.59 -9.48
CA ILE A 106 1.56 4.52 -10.32
C ILE A 106 1.60 5.87 -9.61
N LEU A 107 2.78 6.43 -9.42
CA LEU A 107 2.97 7.78 -8.91
C LEU A 107 3.65 8.63 -9.97
N VAL A 108 3.02 9.73 -10.34
CA VAL A 108 3.66 10.76 -11.16
C VAL A 108 3.85 12.02 -10.36
N SER A 109 4.98 12.68 -10.51
CA SER A 109 5.29 13.89 -9.76
C SER A 109 6.17 14.87 -10.52
N ASP A 110 6.01 16.16 -10.21
CA ASP A 110 6.85 17.25 -10.67
C ASP A 110 7.58 17.94 -9.50
N PHE A 111 7.82 17.24 -8.40
CA PHE A 111 8.29 17.75 -7.08
C PHE A 111 7.23 18.51 -6.29
N GLN A 112 6.42 19.32 -6.95
CA GLN A 112 5.44 20.19 -6.30
C GLN A 112 4.04 19.57 -6.21
N THR A 113 3.75 18.62 -7.08
CA THR A 113 2.50 17.86 -7.16
C THR A 113 2.81 16.37 -7.14
N PHE A 114 2.00 15.62 -6.41
CA PHE A 114 1.94 14.17 -6.45
C PHE A 114 0.59 13.76 -7.03
N GLU A 115 0.59 12.82 -7.96
CA GLU A 115 -0.61 12.18 -8.48
C GLU A 115 -0.41 10.66 -8.38
N LEU A 116 -1.09 10.07 -7.41
CA LEU A 116 -1.04 8.65 -7.10
C LEU A 116 -2.28 7.96 -7.66
N HIS A 117 -2.07 6.92 -8.46
CA HIS A 117 -3.12 6.07 -8.99
C HIS A 117 -3.01 4.68 -8.35
N ASP A 118 -4.11 4.18 -7.79
CA ASP A 118 -4.25 2.80 -7.35
C ASP A 118 -5.00 2.02 -8.44
N LEU A 119 -4.29 1.14 -9.15
CA LEU A 119 -4.82 0.40 -10.29
C LEU A 119 -5.80 -0.70 -9.88
N ASP A 120 -5.68 -1.22 -8.65
CA ASP A 120 -6.59 -2.24 -8.12
C ASP A 120 -7.92 -1.60 -7.70
N GLU A 121 -7.86 -0.48 -6.97
CA GLU A 121 -9.05 0.23 -6.49
C GLU A 121 -9.62 1.21 -7.52
N ARG A 122 -8.89 1.47 -8.61
CA ARG A 122 -9.23 2.46 -9.65
C ARG A 122 -9.50 3.85 -9.07
N THR A 123 -8.67 4.23 -8.11
CA THR A 123 -8.74 5.55 -7.46
C THR A 123 -7.53 6.39 -7.85
N GLU A 124 -7.73 7.70 -7.87
CA GLU A 124 -6.66 8.68 -8.06
C GLU A 124 -6.68 9.68 -6.91
N VAL A 125 -5.49 10.10 -6.49
CA VAL A 125 -5.31 11.12 -5.46
C VAL A 125 -4.25 12.09 -5.95
N ARG A 126 -4.65 13.36 -6.01
CA ARG A 126 -3.75 14.45 -6.34
C ARG A 126 -3.54 15.34 -5.13
N SER A 127 -2.28 15.61 -4.77
CA SER A 127 -1.93 16.48 -3.64
C SER A 127 -0.74 17.34 -3.97
N SER A 128 -0.75 18.60 -3.52
CA SER A 128 0.43 19.44 -3.54
C SER A 128 1.46 18.94 -2.51
N LEU A 129 2.74 19.25 -2.71
CA LEU A 129 3.80 18.97 -1.73
C LEU A 129 3.47 19.59 -0.37
N LYS A 130 2.94 20.82 -0.37
CA LYS A 130 2.52 21.54 0.84
C LYS A 130 1.40 20.81 1.59
N ASP A 131 0.47 20.19 0.88
CA ASP A 131 -0.66 19.47 1.45
C ASP A 131 -0.36 17.98 1.72
N LEU A 132 0.85 17.52 1.39
CA LEU A 132 1.27 16.14 1.61
C LEU A 132 1.01 15.65 3.05
N PRO A 133 1.24 16.43 4.13
CA PRO A 133 0.98 15.95 5.50
C PRO A 133 -0.49 15.56 5.73
N ALA A 134 -1.43 16.21 5.05
CA ALA A 134 -2.86 15.89 5.14
C ALA A 134 -3.22 14.65 4.30
N HIS A 135 -2.44 14.34 3.26
CA HIS A 135 -2.71 13.26 2.30
C HIS A 135 -1.74 12.07 2.44
N VAL A 136 -0.83 12.10 3.40
CA VAL A 136 0.29 11.13 3.52
C VAL A 136 -0.19 9.68 3.69
N GLU A 137 -1.41 9.47 4.19
CA GLU A 137 -1.98 8.14 4.40
C GLU A 137 -2.24 7.38 3.10
N HIS A 138 -2.45 8.07 1.98
CA HIS A 138 -2.61 7.44 0.67
C HIS A 138 -1.34 6.68 0.24
N PHE A 139 -0.18 7.07 0.79
CA PHE A 139 1.11 6.42 0.58
C PHE A 139 1.45 5.37 1.66
N GLY A 140 0.45 4.98 2.47
CA GLY A 140 0.63 4.02 3.57
C GLY A 140 1.20 2.68 3.17
N PHE A 141 1.03 2.28 1.91
CA PHE A 141 1.63 1.06 1.36
C PHE A 141 3.16 1.04 1.51
N ILE A 142 3.82 2.20 1.56
CA ILE A 142 5.27 2.32 1.75
C ILE A 142 5.68 1.86 3.16
N LEU A 143 4.85 2.05 4.20
CA LEU A 143 5.12 1.55 5.56
C LEU A 143 5.10 0.01 5.66
N GLY A 144 4.81 -0.70 4.56
CA GLY A 144 4.41 -2.11 4.62
C GLY A 144 3.05 -2.28 5.29
N VAL A 145 2.29 -1.18 5.47
CA VAL A 145 0.86 -1.24 5.75
C VAL A 145 0.21 -1.53 4.40
N GLN A 146 0.18 -2.79 3.99
CA GLN A 146 -0.87 -3.20 3.08
C GLN A 146 -2.16 -2.82 3.79
N LYS A 147 -2.92 -1.88 3.21
CA LYS A 147 -4.36 -1.86 3.41
C LYS A 147 -4.78 -3.29 3.08
N ARG A 148 -4.94 -4.12 4.11
CA ARG A 148 -5.99 -5.12 4.06
C ARG A 148 -7.22 -4.24 3.96
N THR A 149 -7.59 -3.89 2.72
CA THR A 149 -8.99 -3.82 2.39
C THR A 149 -9.47 -5.19 2.80
N PHE A 150 -9.99 -5.26 4.04
CA PHE A 150 -11.04 -6.18 4.33
C PHE A 150 -12.07 -5.82 3.26
N ARG A 151 -12.01 -6.53 2.13
CA ARG A 151 -13.13 -6.56 1.19
C ARG A 151 -14.31 -6.78 2.10
N ASP A 152 -15.23 -5.83 2.11
CA ASP A 152 -16.44 -5.93 2.89
C ASP A 152 -16.97 -7.35 2.74
N GLN A 153 -16.89 -8.07 3.87
CA GLN A 153 -17.36 -9.42 4.11
C GLN A 153 -17.16 -10.42 2.96
N ASP A 154 -16.01 -11.12 2.97
CA ASP A 154 -15.89 -12.40 2.27
C ASP A 154 -17.14 -13.26 2.59
N PRO A 155 -17.88 -13.80 1.60
CA PRO A 155 -19.03 -14.67 1.83
C PRO A 155 -18.71 -15.82 2.81
N ALA A 156 -17.46 -16.26 2.88
CA ALA A 156 -16.99 -17.24 3.85
C ALA A 156 -17.10 -16.74 5.30
N ASN A 157 -16.81 -15.46 5.58
CA ASN A 157 -16.88 -14.88 6.92
C ASN A 157 -18.33 -14.70 7.40
N ILE A 158 -19.26 -14.32 6.51
CA ILE A 158 -20.69 -14.27 6.82
C ILE A 158 -21.18 -15.66 7.21
N LYS A 159 -20.87 -16.65 6.37
CA LYS A 159 -21.28 -18.04 6.60
C LYS A 159 -20.67 -18.62 7.89
N ALA A 160 -19.43 -18.23 8.23
CA ALA A 160 -18.79 -18.62 9.48
C ALA A 160 -19.48 -18.01 10.70
N ALA A 161 -19.83 -16.72 10.66
CA ALA A 161 -20.57 -16.06 11.73
C ALA A 161 -21.98 -16.68 11.93
N GLU A 162 -22.67 -16.99 10.83
CA GLU A 162 -23.97 -17.71 10.88
C GLU A 162 -23.84 -19.12 11.47
N LEU A 163 -22.74 -19.82 11.20
CA LEU A 163 -22.48 -21.14 11.79
C LEU A 163 -22.25 -21.05 13.30
N VAL A 164 -21.49 -20.07 13.78
CA VAL A 164 -21.30 -19.82 15.23
C VAL A 164 -22.61 -19.43 15.90
N GLY A 165 -23.44 -18.61 15.25
CA GLY A 165 -24.78 -18.26 15.73
C GLY A 165 -25.70 -19.47 15.84
N ARG A 166 -25.74 -20.35 14.83
CA ARG A 166 -26.53 -21.58 14.90
C ARG A 166 -26.05 -22.53 16.01
N LEU A 167 -24.74 -22.60 16.24
CA LEU A 167 -24.18 -23.39 17.34
C LEU A 167 -24.59 -22.82 18.70
N HIS A 168 -24.56 -21.49 18.87
CA HIS A 168 -25.07 -20.82 20.06
C HIS A 168 -26.53 -21.22 20.33
N ASP A 169 -27.40 -21.09 19.32
CA ASP A 169 -28.83 -21.35 19.48
C ASP A 169 -29.12 -22.82 19.81
N ALA A 170 -28.39 -23.75 19.19
CA ALA A 170 -28.50 -25.17 19.48
C ALA A 170 -28.10 -25.50 20.94
N LEU A 171 -27.00 -24.93 21.43
CA LEU A 171 -26.55 -25.12 22.81
C LEU A 171 -27.52 -24.47 23.81
N HIS A 172 -28.02 -23.28 23.49
CA HIS A 172 -29.02 -22.58 24.30
C HIS A 172 -30.33 -23.38 24.38
N ALA A 173 -30.78 -23.98 23.27
CA ALA A 173 -31.93 -24.87 23.24
C ALA A 173 -31.71 -26.15 24.06
N ALA A 174 -30.48 -26.66 24.09
CA ALA A 174 -30.05 -27.78 24.94
C ALA A 174 -29.83 -27.39 26.42
N ASN A 175 -30.26 -26.19 26.82
CA ASN A 175 -30.18 -25.66 28.19
C ASN A 175 -28.75 -25.34 28.69
N TYR A 176 -27.77 -25.22 27.79
CA TYR A 176 -26.46 -24.66 28.08
C TYR A 176 -26.48 -23.16 27.76
N ARG A 177 -26.51 -22.30 28.78
CA ARG A 177 -26.90 -20.87 28.63
C ARG A 177 -26.02 -19.93 29.43
N GLY A 178 -26.22 -18.62 29.20
CA GLY A 178 -25.60 -17.55 29.98
C GLY A 178 -24.09 -17.46 29.75
N HIS A 179 -23.38 -16.97 30.76
CA HIS A 179 -21.95 -16.67 30.64
C HIS A 179 -21.09 -17.88 30.21
N ASP A 180 -21.46 -19.08 30.65
CA ASP A 180 -20.72 -20.30 30.32
C ASP A 180 -20.87 -20.71 28.85
N LEU A 181 -22.02 -20.41 28.22
CA LEU A 181 -22.24 -20.57 26.78
C LEU A 181 -21.35 -19.60 25.99
N GLU A 182 -21.39 -18.32 26.34
CA GLU A 182 -20.61 -17.27 25.67
C GLU A 182 -19.11 -17.56 25.76
N ARG A 183 -18.63 -17.91 26.96
CA ARG A 183 -17.23 -18.26 27.20
C ARG A 183 -16.81 -19.52 26.43
N PHE A 184 -17.70 -20.49 26.31
CA PHE A 184 -17.43 -21.70 25.53
C PHE A 184 -17.30 -21.39 24.04
N LEU A 185 -18.19 -20.58 23.47
CA LEU A 185 -18.12 -20.21 22.05
C LEU A 185 -16.85 -19.41 21.73
N VAL A 186 -16.47 -18.46 22.60
CA VAL A 186 -15.21 -17.72 22.45
C VAL A 186 -14.00 -18.66 22.42
N ARG A 187 -13.99 -19.69 23.28
CA ARG A 187 -12.94 -20.71 23.29
C ARG A 187 -12.91 -21.52 21.99
N ILE A 188 -14.06 -21.91 21.46
CA ILE A 188 -14.14 -22.64 20.18
C ILE A 188 -13.57 -21.78 19.05
N VAL A 189 -13.98 -20.51 18.94
CA VAL A 189 -13.47 -19.58 17.92
C VAL A 189 -11.95 -19.40 18.05
N PHE A 190 -11.44 -19.26 19.27
CA PHE A 190 -10.00 -19.18 19.51
C PHE A 190 -9.27 -20.45 19.09
N CYS A 191 -9.81 -21.63 19.40
CA CYS A 191 -9.22 -22.90 19.00
C CYS A 191 -9.18 -23.06 17.47
N LEU A 192 -10.25 -22.69 16.77
CA LEU A 192 -10.29 -22.73 15.31
C LEU A 192 -9.26 -21.77 14.69
N PHE A 193 -9.13 -20.57 15.26
CA PHE A 193 -8.09 -19.62 14.85
C PHE A 193 -6.68 -20.16 15.13
N ALA A 194 -6.47 -20.77 16.29
CA ALA A 194 -5.18 -21.32 16.68
C ALA A 194 -4.74 -22.49 15.80
N ASP A 195 -5.68 -23.31 15.35
CA ASP A 195 -5.46 -24.40 14.39
C ASP A 195 -5.03 -23.87 13.02
N ASP A 196 -5.72 -22.84 12.50
CA ASP A 196 -5.46 -22.26 11.18
C ASP A 196 -4.18 -21.39 11.13
N THR A 197 -3.76 -20.84 12.27
CA THR A 197 -2.61 -19.93 12.35
C THR A 197 -1.32 -20.59 12.83
N GLY A 198 -1.33 -21.91 13.06
CA GLY A 198 -0.16 -22.65 13.54
C GLY A 198 0.23 -22.34 14.98
N ILE A 199 -0.71 -21.85 15.79
CA ILE A 199 -0.56 -21.74 17.26
C ILE A 199 -0.63 -23.13 17.89
N PHE A 200 -1.49 -24.00 17.35
CA PHE A 200 -1.48 -25.41 17.70
C PHE A 200 -0.44 -26.15 16.86
N GLU A 201 0.27 -27.09 17.49
CA GLU A 201 1.21 -27.96 16.80
C GLU A 201 0.44 -28.88 15.84
N PRO A 202 0.93 -29.08 14.60
CA PRO A 202 0.38 -30.10 13.72
C PRO A 202 0.45 -31.46 14.40
N ARG A 203 -0.60 -32.26 14.30
CA ARG A 203 -0.55 -33.65 14.81
C ARG A 203 0.55 -34.42 14.09
N ASP A 204 1.42 -35.05 14.88
CA ASP A 204 2.31 -36.14 14.45
C ASP A 204 1.51 -37.34 13.89
#